data_AF-A0A3B9L060-F1
#
_entry.id   AF-A0A3B9L060-F1
#
_cell.length_a   1.000
_cell.length_b   1.000
_cell.length_c   1.000
_cell.angle_alpha   90.00
_cell.angle_beta   90.00
_cell.angle_gamma   90.00
#
_symmetry.space_group_name_H-M   'P 1'
#
loop_
_entity.id
_entity.type
_entity.pdbx_description
1 polymer ?
#
loop_
_entity_poly.entity_id
_entity_poly.type
_entity_poly.pdbx_seq_one_letter_code
_entity_poly.pdbx_strand_id
1 'polypeptide(L)'
;DGAKAALDRAEAKGWEVVFLGAEFARFDDAEAVGVSASKTMAVGQGSMRESMSALAKKSRAYGKGEEAEIIFDEEDRAIADEEGVKQRKGQ
;
A
#
# COMPACT_ATOMS: atom_id res chain seq x y z
N ASP A 1 9.12 12.64 -17.67
CA ASP A 1 9.60 12.34 -16.30
C ASP A 1 8.47 12.51 -15.31
N GLY A 2 8.03 11.43 -14.67
CA GLY A 2 6.88 11.43 -13.75
C GLY A 2 6.85 10.17 -12.89
N ALA A 3 5.89 10.08 -11.97
CA ALA A 3 5.73 8.97 -11.02
C ALA A 3 5.73 7.60 -11.72
N LYS A 4 5.00 7.46 -12.83
CA LYS A 4 4.97 6.24 -13.65
C LYS A 4 6.36 5.78 -14.12
N ALA A 5 7.16 6.69 -14.68
CA ALA A 5 8.51 6.35 -15.13
C ALA A 5 9.46 5.99 -13.96
N ALA A 6 9.17 6.46 -12.74
CA ALA A 6 9.92 6.04 -11.55
C ALA A 6 9.50 4.64 -11.08
N LEU A 7 8.22 4.30 -11.17
CA LEU A 7 7.69 2.94 -10.91
C LEU A 7 8.29 1.95 -11.91
N ASP A 8 8.23 2.25 -13.22
CA ASP A 8 8.78 1.37 -14.26
C ASP A 8 10.28 1.09 -14.04
N ARG A 9 11.05 2.09 -13.57
CA ARG A 9 12.48 1.91 -13.22
C ARG A 9 12.71 1.08 -11.97
N ALA A 10 11.80 1.13 -11.00
CA ALA A 10 11.87 0.31 -9.80
C ALA A 10 11.55 -1.15 -10.16
N GLU A 11 10.49 -1.38 -10.94
CA GLU A 11 10.10 -2.69 -11.44
C GLU A 11 11.22 -3.33 -12.28
N ALA A 12 11.86 -2.57 -13.18
CA ALA A 12 13.00 -3.05 -13.97
C ALA A 12 14.22 -3.45 -13.12
N LYS A 13 14.29 -3.00 -11.86
CA LYS A 13 15.32 -3.41 -10.88
C LYS A 13 14.86 -4.56 -9.98
N GLY A 14 13.65 -5.09 -10.20
CA GLY A 14 13.02 -6.09 -9.33
C GLY A 14 12.63 -5.51 -7.97
N TRP A 15 12.36 -4.20 -7.89
CA TRP A 15 11.89 -3.57 -6.66
C TRP A 15 10.38 -3.49 -6.65
N GLU A 16 9.78 -4.03 -5.60
CA GLU A 16 8.36 -3.88 -5.36
C GLU A 16 8.08 -2.51 -4.70
N VAL A 17 7.09 -1.79 -5.22
CA VAL A 17 6.68 -0.48 -4.71
C VAL A 17 5.24 -0.57 -4.21
N VAL A 18 5.05 -0.27 -2.93
CA VAL A 18 3.73 -0.17 -2.27
C VAL A 18 3.62 1.16 -1.54
N PHE A 19 2.39 1.69 -1.45
CA PHE A 19 2.11 2.98 -0.82
C PHE A 19 1.26 2.78 0.43
N LEU A 20 1.78 3.30 1.54
CA LEU A 20 1.10 3.26 2.83
C LEU A 20 1.07 4.68 3.39
N GLY A 21 -0.15 5.21 3.53
CA GLY A 21 -0.37 6.61 3.92
C GLY A 21 -1.21 6.72 5.18
N ALA A 22 -0.76 7.51 6.16
CA ALA A 22 -1.58 7.86 7.31
C ALA A 22 -2.72 8.78 6.86
N GLU A 23 -3.97 8.40 7.15
CA GLU A 23 -5.16 9.21 6.84
C GLU A 23 -5.25 9.63 5.35
N PHE A 24 -4.79 8.76 4.45
CA PHE A 24 -4.77 9.02 3.01
C PHE A 24 -6.21 9.14 2.50
N ALA A 25 -6.58 10.34 2.06
CA ALA A 25 -7.95 10.69 1.66
C ALA A 25 -8.15 10.71 0.13
N ARG A 26 -7.18 10.21 -0.64
CA ARG A 26 -7.23 10.22 -2.10
C ARG A 26 -6.61 8.96 -2.70
N PHE A 27 -7.35 7.86 -2.58
CA PHE A 27 -7.10 6.64 -3.35
C PHE A 27 -7.13 6.92 -4.87
N ASP A 28 -7.99 7.83 -5.30
CA ASP A 28 -8.12 8.27 -6.70
C ASP A 28 -6.83 8.92 -7.25
N ASP A 29 -6.06 9.61 -6.40
CA ASP A 29 -4.78 10.21 -6.80
C ASP A 29 -3.71 9.13 -7.05
N ALA A 30 -3.80 7.97 -6.38
CA ALA A 30 -2.88 6.85 -6.57
C ALA A 30 -3.13 6.13 -7.91
N GLU A 31 -4.40 5.93 -8.27
CA GLU A 31 -4.77 5.41 -9.60
C GLU A 31 -4.33 6.38 -10.71
N ALA A 32 -4.48 7.69 -10.49
CA ALA A 32 -4.06 8.72 -11.45
C ALA A 32 -2.55 8.72 -11.73
N VAL A 33 -1.72 8.24 -10.80
CA VAL A 33 -0.26 8.08 -10.99
C VAL A 33 0.17 6.69 -11.43
N GLY A 34 -0.79 5.79 -11.72
CA GLY A 34 -0.56 4.45 -12.25
C GLY A 34 -0.23 3.40 -11.20
N VAL A 35 -0.56 3.64 -9.93
CA VAL A 35 -0.40 2.66 -8.86
C VAL A 35 -1.71 1.89 -8.70
N SER A 36 -1.63 0.56 -8.64
CA SER A 36 -2.79 -0.30 -8.39
C SER A 36 -3.39 -0.04 -7.00
N ALA A 37 -4.72 0.02 -6.88
CA ALA A 37 -5.43 0.10 -5.61
C ALA A 37 -5.05 -1.04 -4.64
N SER A 38 -4.65 -2.20 -5.19
CA SER A 38 -4.18 -3.35 -4.41
C SER A 38 -2.80 -3.13 -3.77
N LYS A 39 -2.00 -2.18 -4.28
CA LYS A 39 -0.67 -1.79 -3.76
C LYS A 39 -0.72 -0.50 -2.93
N THR A 40 -1.92 -0.01 -2.62
CA THR A 40 -2.15 1.16 -1.78
C THR A 40 -3.09 0.86 -0.63
N MET A 41 -2.80 1.43 0.55
CA MET A 41 -3.68 1.33 1.71
C MET A 41 -3.59 2.59 2.58
N ALA A 42 -4.74 3.08 3.04
CA ALA A 42 -4.77 4.11 4.07
C ALA A 42 -4.77 3.50 5.46
N VAL A 43 -4.05 4.15 6.38
CA VAL A 43 -3.92 3.71 7.76
C VAL A 43 -4.54 4.72 8.69
N GLY A 44 -5.48 4.24 9.50
CA GLY A 44 -6.18 4.99 10.52
C GLY A 44 -5.29 5.30 11.73
N GLN A 45 -5.73 6.30 12.48
CA GLN A 45 -5.07 6.70 13.72
C GLN A 45 -4.93 5.51 14.68
N GLY A 46 -3.70 5.25 15.13
CA GLY A 46 -3.38 4.19 16.08
C GLY A 46 -3.00 2.84 15.45
N SER A 47 -3.27 2.63 14.16
CA SER A 47 -3.04 1.34 13.49
C SER A 47 -1.68 1.21 12.77
N MET A 48 -0.90 2.29 12.70
CA MET A 48 0.37 2.35 11.96
C MET A 48 1.36 1.24 12.33
N ARG A 49 1.48 0.93 13.63
CA ARG A 49 2.46 -0.05 14.11
C ARG A 49 2.10 -1.45 13.65
N GLU A 50 0.82 -1.80 13.77
CA GLU A 50 0.26 -3.08 13.39
C GLU A 50 0.31 -3.26 11.86
N SER A 51 -0.09 -2.24 11.09
CA SER A 51 0.01 -2.26 9.63
C SER A 51 1.46 -2.40 9.14
N MET A 52 2.41 -1.70 9.76
CA MET A 52 3.83 -1.86 9.44
C MET A 52 4.37 -3.25 9.81
N SER A 53 3.87 -3.86 10.90
CA SER A 53 4.24 -5.22 11.26
C SER A 53 3.72 -6.25 10.27
N ALA A 54 2.49 -6.09 9.77
CA ALA A 54 1.92 -6.91 8.72
C ALA A 54 2.70 -6.77 7.40
N LEU A 55 2.97 -5.52 6.98
CA LEU A 55 3.79 -5.23 5.81
C LEU A 55 5.18 -5.87 5.91
N ALA A 56 5.84 -5.78 7.07
CA ALA A 56 7.16 -6.39 7.27
C ALA A 56 7.16 -7.91 7.06
N LYS A 57 6.06 -8.61 7.40
CA LYS A 57 5.93 -10.06 7.10
C LYS A 57 5.83 -10.29 5.60
N LYS A 58 5.00 -9.51 4.89
CA LYS A 58 4.83 -9.61 3.44
C LYS A 58 6.12 -9.28 2.69
N SER A 59 6.84 -8.24 3.12
CA SER A 59 8.16 -7.90 2.56
C SER A 59 9.19 -9.02 2.75
N ARG A 60 9.14 -9.76 3.86
CA ARG A 60 10.00 -10.94 4.07
C ARG A 60 9.63 -12.09 3.14
N ALA A 61 8.34 -12.37 2.95
CA ALA A 61 7.88 -13.41 2.03
C ALA A 61 8.29 -13.10 0.59
N TYR A 62 8.05 -11.85 0.13
CA TYR A 62 8.52 -11.35 -1.16
C TYR A 62 10.04 -11.47 -1.32
N GLY A 63 10.81 -11.02 -0.32
CA GLY A 63 12.28 -11.10 -0.35
C GLY A 63 12.85 -12.53 -0.40
N LYS A 64 12.06 -13.54 -0.01
CA LYS A 64 12.41 -14.96 -0.14
C LYS A 64 11.89 -15.61 -1.42
N GLY A 65 11.09 -14.90 -2.21
CA GLY A 65 10.37 -15.45 -3.36
C GLY A 65 9.22 -16.38 -3.00
N GLU A 66 8.74 -16.35 -1.75
CA GLU A 66 7.55 -17.09 -1.32
C GLU A 66 6.27 -16.45 -1.88
N GLU A 67 6.31 -15.14 -2.16
CA GLU A 67 5.24 -14.37 -2.80
C GLU A 67 5.80 -13.59 -3.99
N ALA A 68 5.02 -13.51 -5.08
CA ALA A 68 5.43 -12.83 -6.30
C ALA A 68 5.29 -11.30 -6.21
N GLU A 69 4.37 -10.80 -5.37
CA GLU A 69 4.04 -9.39 -5.23
C GLU A 69 3.67 -9.07 -3.77
N ILE A 70 3.68 -7.79 -3.39
CA ILE A 70 3.15 -7.34 -2.11
C ILE A 70 1.80 -6.69 -2.37
N ILE A 71 0.74 -7.33 -1.88
CA ILE A 71 -0.65 -6.87 -2.02
C ILE A 71 -1.24 -6.60 -0.64
N PHE A 72 -1.95 -5.48 -0.52
CA PHE A 72 -2.81 -5.17 0.62
C PHE A 72 -4.17 -5.83 0.46
N ASP A 73 -4.36 -6.92 1.20
CA ASP A 73 -5.59 -7.72 1.21
C ASP A 73 -6.60 -7.20 2.23
N GLU A 74 -7.72 -7.92 2.39
CA GLU A 74 -8.77 -7.55 3.34
C GLU A 74 -8.29 -7.56 4.80
N GLU A 75 -7.35 -8.44 5.16
CA GLU A 75 -6.80 -8.51 6.52
C GLU A 75 -5.94 -7.27 6.80
N ASP A 76 -5.07 -6.88 5.87
CA ASP A 76 -4.27 -5.67 6.00
C ASP A 76 -5.15 -4.43 6.17
N ARG A 77 -6.22 -4.32 5.37
CA ARG A 77 -7.16 -3.20 5.40
C ARG A 77 -7.95 -3.13 6.71
N ALA A 78 -8.33 -4.29 7.25
CA ALA A 78 -8.96 -4.39 8.55
C ALA A 78 -8.01 -3.96 9.68
N ILE A 79 -6.76 -4.45 9.66
CA ILE A 79 -5.71 -4.03 10.61
C ILE A 79 -5.50 -2.51 10.56
N ALA A 80 -5.51 -1.95 9.35
CA ALA A 80 -5.28 -0.54 9.11
C ALA A 80 -6.44 0.38 9.52
N ASP A 81 -7.62 -0.12 9.90
CA ASP A 81 -8.84 0.70 10.04
C ASP A 81 -9.12 1.54 8.77
N GLU A 82 -8.90 0.97 7.58
CA GLU A 82 -9.00 1.72 6.33
C GLU A 82 -10.44 2.24 6.10
N GLU A 83 -11.45 1.44 6.44
CA GLU A 83 -12.86 1.84 6.37
C GLU A 83 -13.16 3.02 7.31
N GLY A 84 -12.55 3.04 8.51
CA GLY A 84 -12.66 4.18 9.42
C GLY A 84 -12.06 5.45 8.84
N VAL A 85 -10.96 5.34 8.08
CA VAL A 85 -10.38 6.48 7.34
C VAL A 85 -11.35 6.96 6.26
N LYS A 86 -11.86 6.06 5.41
CA LYS A 86 -12.81 6.41 4.32
C LYS A 86 -14.03 7.17 4.86
N GLN A 87 -14.66 6.64 5.92
CA GLN A 87 -15.81 7.27 6.57
C GLN A 87 -15.50 8.67 7.11
N ARG A 88 -14.34 8.87 7.75
CA ARG A 88 -13.94 10.19 8.28
C ARG A 88 -13.63 11.21 7.17
N LYS A 89 -13.16 10.75 6.02
CA LYS A 89 -12.79 11.59 4.88
C LYS A 89 -13.94 11.80 3.88
N GLY A 90 -15.07 11.12 4.08
CA GLY A 90 -16.24 11.21 3.21
C GLY A 90 -16.02 10.54 1.84
N GLN A 91 -15.23 9.46 1.83
CA GLN A 91 -14.98 8.61 0.66
C GLN A 91 -15.75 7.30 0.75
#